data_AF-A0A7D8ANP9-F1
#
_entry.id   AF-A0A7D8ANP9-F1
#
_cell.length_a   1.000
_cell.length_b   1.000
_cell.length_c   1.000
_cell.angle_alpha   90.00
_cell.angle_beta   90.00
_cell.angle_gamma   90.00
#
_symmetry.space_group_name_H-M   'P 1'
#
loop_
_entity.id
_entity.type
_entity.pdbx_description
1 polymer ?
#
loop_
_entity_poly.entity_id
_entity_poly.type
_entity_poly.pdbx_seq_one_letter_code
_entity_poly.pdbx_strand_id
1 'polypeptide(L)'
;MKRISYCFLLLTLSIFYVYSFDVSNREFYEILEGYYSGKIEEFSKKNGEDAYIFRLNKFKDTLGDEMSSGNKSYFINLADYQIARLLQNKEGRRNSSKSYSVLKSTKKSLLELIASTDFKGLEKNIQSDIYRILGDVNLMLLRYAGGATLSKLANEARKYFEKSLKINSKNSLANTSIASWYLYAPRIAGGDSNKTLSFAQLGLKYGQTDVEKYFANIWISQAYFLLKNEKESLKYVLKASEIFPNGAFHKIVLEQNKSGNLFMDFPIKN
;
A
#
# COMPACT_ATOMS: atom_id res chain seq x y z
N MET A 1 -27.46 -26.63 30.44
CA MET A 1 -27.96 -26.19 29.11
C MET A 1 -27.67 -24.73 28.78
N LYS A 2 -27.80 -23.74 29.69
CA LYS A 2 -27.53 -22.31 29.38
C LYS A 2 -26.09 -21.99 28.89
N ARG A 3 -25.06 -22.68 29.40
CA ARG A 3 -23.66 -22.47 28.98
C ARG A 3 -23.35 -22.91 27.55
N ILE A 4 -23.97 -23.99 27.07
CA ILE A 4 -23.75 -24.53 25.72
C ILE A 4 -24.35 -23.60 24.66
N SER A 5 -25.50 -22.99 24.95
CA SER A 5 -26.17 -22.03 24.06
C SER A 5 -25.35 -20.75 23.85
N TYR A 6 -24.68 -20.24 24.91
CA TYR A 6 -23.80 -19.07 24.80
C TYR A 6 -22.54 -19.35 23.99
N CYS A 7 -21.92 -20.52 24.15
CA CYS A 7 -20.76 -20.91 23.34
C CYS A 7 -21.11 -21.03 21.86
N PHE A 8 -22.28 -21.59 21.54
CA PHE A 8 -22.75 -21.70 20.15
C PHE A 8 -23.00 -20.32 19.51
N LEU A 9 -23.63 -19.40 20.25
CA LEU A 9 -23.92 -18.03 19.80
C LEU A 9 -22.63 -17.23 19.54
N LEU A 10 -21.65 -17.34 20.45
CA LEU A 10 -20.33 -16.72 20.28
C LEU A 10 -19.57 -17.31 19.09
N LEU A 11 -19.68 -18.62 18.85
CA LEU A 11 -19.07 -19.27 17.69
C LEU A 11 -19.69 -18.76 16.39
N THR A 12 -21.03 -18.69 16.32
CA THR A 12 -21.72 -18.20 15.12
C THR A 12 -21.39 -16.74 14.83
N LEU A 13 -21.37 -15.87 15.85
CA LEU A 13 -20.98 -14.47 15.70
C LEU A 13 -19.53 -14.34 15.17
N SER A 14 -18.59 -15.12 15.71
CA SER A 14 -17.20 -15.10 15.23
C SER A 14 -17.05 -15.53 13.76
N ILE A 15 -17.86 -16.49 13.31
CA ILE A 15 -17.85 -16.94 11.91
C ILE A 15 -18.36 -15.85 10.96
N PHE A 16 -19.42 -15.12 11.34
CA PHE A 16 -19.93 -14.00 10.53
C PHE A 16 -18.92 -12.85 10.41
N TYR A 17 -18.22 -12.50 11.50
CA TYR A 17 -17.18 -11.47 11.47
C TYR A 17 -15.97 -11.83 10.59
N VAL A 18 -15.53 -13.09 10.64
CA VAL A 18 -14.43 -13.57 9.78
C VAL A 18 -14.87 -13.58 8.31
N TYR A 19 -16.08 -14.05 8.05
CA TYR A 19 -16.63 -14.08 6.69
C TYR A 19 -16.75 -12.67 6.09
N SER A 20 -17.26 -11.70 6.83
CA SER A 20 -17.38 -10.32 6.34
C SER A 20 -16.02 -9.68 6.06
N PHE A 21 -15.01 -9.93 6.90
CA PHE A 21 -13.64 -9.47 6.64
C PHE A 21 -13.04 -10.09 5.37
N ASP A 22 -13.12 -11.41 5.20
CA ASP A 22 -12.54 -12.11 4.06
C ASP A 22 -13.21 -11.73 2.73
N VAL A 23 -14.52 -11.47 2.74
CA VAL A 23 -15.25 -10.97 1.57
C VAL A 23 -14.77 -9.55 1.23
N SER A 24 -14.73 -8.63 2.18
CA SER A 24 -14.26 -7.26 1.93
C SER A 24 -12.78 -7.21 1.52
N ASN A 25 -11.94 -8.07 2.09
CA ASN A 25 -10.53 -8.15 1.71
C ASN A 25 -10.37 -8.60 0.26
N ARG A 26 -11.11 -9.63 -0.17
CA ARG A 26 -11.10 -10.09 -1.57
C ARG A 26 -11.60 -9.02 -2.52
N GLU A 27 -12.76 -8.40 -2.22
CA GLU A 27 -13.32 -7.33 -3.06
C GLU A 27 -12.33 -6.17 -3.21
N PHE A 28 -11.67 -5.76 -2.12
CA PHE A 28 -10.67 -4.70 -2.16
C PHE A 28 -9.49 -5.06 -3.07
N TYR A 29 -8.93 -6.27 -2.95
CA TYR A 29 -7.82 -6.70 -3.80
C TYR A 29 -8.23 -6.88 -5.26
N GLU A 30 -9.46 -7.31 -5.55
CA GLU A 30 -9.99 -7.34 -6.92
C GLU A 30 -10.04 -5.95 -7.57
N ILE A 31 -10.40 -4.91 -6.80
CA ILE A 31 -10.36 -3.51 -7.26
C ILE A 31 -8.91 -3.11 -7.60
N LEU A 32 -7.96 -3.43 -6.72
CA LEU A 32 -6.54 -3.12 -6.94
C LEU A 32 -5.94 -3.87 -8.12
N GLU A 33 -6.24 -5.16 -8.26
CA GLU A 33 -5.79 -5.98 -9.39
C GLU A 33 -6.34 -5.45 -10.71
N GLY A 34 -7.61 -5.03 -10.74
CA GLY A 34 -8.18 -4.30 -11.88
C GLY A 34 -7.32 -3.10 -12.27
N TYR A 35 -7.04 -2.22 -11.32
CA TYR A 35 -6.27 -1.00 -11.58
C TYR A 35 -4.84 -1.29 -12.04
N TYR A 36 -4.10 -2.10 -11.28
CA TYR A 36 -2.68 -2.33 -11.53
C TYR A 36 -2.42 -3.23 -12.74
N SER A 37 -3.37 -4.09 -13.11
CA SER A 37 -3.30 -4.85 -14.36
C SER A 37 -3.43 -3.98 -15.61
N GLY A 38 -3.87 -2.73 -15.47
CA GLY A 38 -4.13 -1.83 -16.60
C GLY A 38 -5.43 -2.16 -17.33
N LYS A 39 -6.35 -2.90 -16.70
CA LYS A 39 -7.70 -3.13 -17.24
C LYS A 39 -8.44 -1.79 -17.31
N ILE A 40 -8.87 -1.41 -18.50
CA ILE A 40 -9.70 -0.23 -18.73
C ILE A 40 -11.15 -0.62 -18.44
N GLU A 41 -11.74 -0.04 -17.40
CA GLU A 41 -13.16 -0.27 -17.10
C GLU A 41 -14.06 0.71 -17.90
N GLU A 42 -15.05 0.14 -18.61
CA GLU A 42 -15.99 0.90 -19.47
C GLU A 42 -16.91 1.84 -18.67
N PHE A 43 -17.09 1.60 -17.37
CA PHE A 43 -17.92 2.45 -16.48
C PHE A 43 -17.40 3.89 -16.34
N SER A 44 -16.15 4.17 -16.75
CA SER A 44 -15.51 5.49 -16.73
C SER A 44 -16.17 6.56 -17.62
N LYS A 45 -17.07 6.19 -18.53
CA LYS A 45 -17.63 7.15 -19.50
C LYS A 45 -18.80 8.00 -19.00
N LYS A 46 -19.46 7.66 -17.89
CA LYS A 46 -20.72 8.34 -17.53
C LYS A 46 -20.57 9.68 -16.78
N ASN A 47 -19.57 9.87 -15.93
CA ASN A 47 -19.56 11.02 -14.99
C ASN A 47 -18.21 11.74 -14.81
N GLY A 48 -17.15 11.44 -15.57
CA GLY A 48 -15.84 12.11 -15.45
C GLY A 48 -15.02 11.81 -14.18
N GLU A 49 -15.57 11.01 -13.26
CA GLU A 49 -14.84 10.41 -12.13
C GLU A 49 -14.03 9.19 -12.60
N ASP A 50 -12.84 9.02 -12.02
CA ASP A 50 -12.01 7.84 -12.28
C ASP A 50 -12.74 6.58 -11.80
N ALA A 51 -12.87 5.56 -12.65
CA ALA A 51 -13.66 4.37 -12.36
C ALA A 51 -13.20 3.64 -11.08
N TYR A 52 -11.89 3.63 -10.79
CA TYR A 52 -11.37 2.98 -9.60
C TYR A 52 -11.59 3.81 -8.34
N ILE A 53 -11.58 5.15 -8.44
CA ILE A 53 -12.02 6.02 -7.34
C ILE A 53 -13.49 5.75 -7.01
N PHE A 54 -14.35 5.65 -8.03
CA PHE A 54 -15.76 5.31 -7.84
C PHE A 54 -15.93 3.94 -7.16
N ARG A 55 -15.22 2.89 -7.64
CA ARG A 55 -15.27 1.56 -7.02
C ARG A 55 -14.79 1.54 -5.57
N LEU A 56 -13.73 2.27 -5.25
CA LEU A 56 -13.25 2.39 -3.87
C LEU A 56 -14.24 3.13 -2.96
N ASN A 57 -14.93 4.15 -3.47
CA ASN A 57 -16.00 4.80 -2.70
C ASN A 57 -17.18 3.84 -2.49
N LYS A 58 -17.64 3.16 -3.55
CA LYS A 58 -18.70 2.15 -3.44
C LYS A 58 -18.34 1.02 -2.47
N PHE A 59 -17.09 0.56 -2.49
CA PHE A 59 -16.58 -0.43 -1.54
C PHE A 59 -16.70 0.05 -0.09
N LYS A 60 -16.43 1.33 0.20
CA LYS A 60 -16.66 1.87 1.55
C LYS A 60 -18.14 1.85 1.94
N ASP A 61 -19.03 2.13 1.00
CA ASP A 61 -20.49 2.12 1.23
C ASP A 61 -21.04 0.71 1.46
N THR A 62 -20.38 -0.34 0.96
CA THR A 62 -20.77 -1.75 1.16
C THR A 62 -20.25 -2.35 2.47
N LEU A 63 -19.40 -1.64 3.22
CA LEU A 63 -18.93 -2.10 4.54
C LEU A 63 -20.09 -2.10 5.55
N GLY A 64 -20.73 -3.25 5.69
CA GLY A 64 -21.90 -3.45 6.54
C GLY A 64 -21.62 -3.28 8.04
N ASP A 65 -22.70 -3.20 8.81
CA ASP A 65 -22.66 -3.04 10.28
C ASP A 65 -22.28 -4.33 11.01
N GLU A 66 -22.27 -5.46 10.29
CA GLU A 66 -21.77 -6.75 10.78
C GLU A 66 -20.24 -6.80 10.89
N MET A 67 -19.53 -5.76 10.46
CA MET A 67 -18.08 -5.63 10.62
C MET A 67 -17.75 -4.89 11.92
N SER A 68 -16.74 -5.33 12.66
CA SER A 68 -16.28 -4.60 13.85
C SER A 68 -15.83 -3.18 13.46
N SER A 69 -16.04 -2.21 14.35
CA SER A 69 -15.64 -0.81 14.14
C SER A 69 -14.19 -0.68 13.71
N GLY A 70 -13.28 -1.41 14.36
CA GLY A 70 -11.86 -1.43 14.02
C GLY A 70 -11.57 -1.97 12.61
N ASN A 71 -12.20 -3.07 12.19
CA ASN A 71 -12.03 -3.63 10.84
C ASN A 71 -12.61 -2.69 9.77
N LYS A 72 -13.78 -2.10 10.05
CA LYS A 72 -14.41 -1.12 9.15
C LYS A 72 -13.53 0.12 8.99
N SER A 73 -13.00 0.66 10.09
CA SER A 73 -12.04 1.77 10.06
C SER A 73 -10.74 1.40 9.32
N TYR A 74 -10.25 0.16 9.45
CA TYR A 74 -9.10 -0.31 8.68
C TYR A 74 -9.36 -0.25 7.17
N PHE A 75 -10.46 -0.84 6.68
CA PHE A 75 -10.78 -0.85 5.25
C PHE A 75 -11.07 0.55 4.70
N ILE A 76 -11.75 1.41 5.45
CA ILE A 76 -11.98 2.82 5.05
C ILE A 76 -10.65 3.54 4.85
N ASN A 77 -9.73 3.45 5.80
CA ASN A 77 -8.42 4.10 5.69
C ASN A 77 -7.57 3.51 4.56
N LEU A 78 -7.66 2.20 4.35
CA LEU A 78 -6.98 1.52 3.25
C LEU A 78 -7.51 1.99 1.89
N ALA A 79 -8.83 2.13 1.72
CA ALA A 79 -9.45 2.66 0.51
C ALA A 79 -9.11 4.14 0.28
N ASP A 80 -9.19 4.97 1.32
CA ASP A 80 -8.87 6.40 1.23
C ASP A 80 -7.41 6.65 0.84
N TYR A 81 -6.48 5.85 1.36
CA TYR A 81 -5.09 5.85 0.93
C TYR A 81 -4.95 5.59 -0.58
N GLN A 82 -5.67 4.60 -1.13
CA GLN A 82 -5.62 4.30 -2.57
C GLN A 82 -6.30 5.38 -3.41
N ILE A 83 -7.43 5.93 -2.94
CA ILE A 83 -8.09 7.08 -3.60
C ILE A 83 -7.12 8.27 -3.68
N ALA A 84 -6.42 8.57 -2.58
CA ALA A 84 -5.41 9.62 -2.58
C ALA A 84 -4.31 9.37 -3.62
N ARG A 85 -3.87 8.11 -3.78
CA ARG A 85 -2.84 7.72 -4.76
C ARG A 85 -3.33 7.93 -6.19
N LEU A 86 -4.54 7.48 -6.51
CA LEU A 86 -5.14 7.69 -7.82
C LEU A 86 -5.26 9.19 -8.16
N LEU A 87 -5.68 10.00 -7.20
CA LEU A 87 -5.75 11.46 -7.35
C LEU A 87 -4.39 12.11 -7.60
N GLN A 88 -3.31 11.64 -6.96
CA GLN A 88 -1.95 12.15 -7.26
C GLN A 88 -1.49 11.76 -8.65
N ASN A 89 -1.74 10.50 -9.04
CA ASN A 89 -1.33 9.98 -10.35
C ASN A 89 -2.02 10.75 -11.48
N LYS A 90 -3.31 11.07 -11.33
CA LYS A 90 -4.09 11.84 -12.30
C LYS A 90 -3.53 13.25 -12.52
N GLU A 91 -3.07 13.92 -11.47
CA GLU A 91 -2.48 15.28 -11.55
C GLU A 91 -1.00 15.26 -12.00
N GLY A 92 -0.41 14.08 -12.22
CA GLY A 92 0.94 13.92 -12.73
C GLY A 92 1.97 14.56 -11.81
N ARG A 93 2.66 15.61 -12.27
CA ARG A 93 3.64 16.42 -11.50
C ARG A 93 3.02 17.56 -10.69
N ARG A 94 1.77 17.94 -10.93
CA ARG A 94 1.08 18.97 -10.15
C ARG A 94 0.56 18.44 -8.82
N ASN A 95 0.60 19.27 -7.78
CA ASN A 95 0.12 18.88 -6.47
C ASN A 95 -1.41 18.85 -6.44
N SER A 96 -1.98 17.66 -6.25
CA SER A 96 -3.42 17.48 -6.06
C SER A 96 -3.84 17.95 -4.66
N SER A 97 -4.60 19.06 -4.58
CA SER A 97 -5.17 19.54 -3.32
C SER A 97 -6.15 18.53 -2.71
N LYS A 98 -6.95 17.86 -3.55
CA LYS A 98 -7.88 16.81 -3.14
C LYS A 98 -7.13 15.62 -2.51
N SER A 99 -6.06 15.13 -3.14
CA SER A 99 -5.24 14.07 -2.56
C SER A 99 -4.62 14.49 -1.22
N TYR A 100 -4.08 15.71 -1.12
CA TYR A 100 -3.50 16.20 0.13
C TYR A 100 -4.52 16.22 1.28
N SER A 101 -5.74 16.66 1.02
CA SER A 101 -6.83 16.66 2.00
C SER A 101 -7.19 15.25 2.45
N VAL A 102 -7.31 14.31 1.51
CA VAL A 102 -7.58 12.89 1.84
C VAL A 102 -6.44 12.31 2.69
N LEU A 103 -5.18 12.48 2.28
CA LEU A 103 -4.01 11.98 3.04
C LEU A 103 -3.95 12.53 4.46
N LYS A 104 -4.24 13.81 4.67
CA LYS A 104 -4.28 14.39 6.03
C LYS A 104 -5.38 13.77 6.88
N SER A 105 -6.57 13.58 6.31
CA SER A 105 -7.70 12.94 6.99
C SER A 105 -7.38 11.48 7.34
N THR A 106 -6.85 10.71 6.39
CA THR A 106 -6.42 9.32 6.59
C THR A 106 -5.33 9.22 7.65
N LYS A 107 -4.31 10.10 7.62
CA LYS A 107 -3.27 10.13 8.66
C LYS A 107 -3.88 10.34 10.06
N LYS A 108 -4.80 11.31 10.18
CA LYS A 108 -5.48 11.60 11.45
C LYS A 108 -6.30 10.39 11.92
N SER A 109 -7.13 9.81 11.05
CA SER A 109 -7.98 8.66 11.39
C SER A 109 -7.16 7.42 11.78
N LEU A 110 -6.05 7.13 11.08
CA LEU A 110 -5.15 6.03 11.45
C LEU A 110 -4.53 6.23 12.84
N LEU A 111 -4.11 7.45 13.17
CA LEU A 111 -3.55 7.77 14.50
C LEU A 111 -4.60 7.64 15.60
N GLU A 112 -5.83 8.08 15.35
CA GLU A 112 -6.97 7.91 16.26
C GLU A 112 -7.32 6.43 16.47
N LEU A 113 -7.34 5.63 15.40
CA LEU A 113 -7.53 4.19 15.49
C LEU A 113 -6.44 3.53 16.32
N ILE A 114 -5.16 3.82 16.07
CA ILE A 114 -4.03 3.27 16.84
C ILE A 114 -4.15 3.60 18.35
N ALA A 115 -4.71 4.76 18.70
CA ALA A 115 -4.91 5.18 20.08
C ALA A 115 -6.16 4.56 20.74
N SER A 116 -7.08 3.96 19.96
CA SER A 116 -8.35 3.44 20.46
C SER A 116 -8.22 2.05 21.10
N THR A 117 -9.25 1.63 21.83
CA THR A 117 -9.36 0.26 22.34
C THR A 117 -9.56 -0.75 21.22
N ASP A 118 -10.21 -0.35 20.12
CA ASP A 118 -10.50 -1.22 18.99
C ASP A 118 -9.22 -1.78 18.37
N PHE A 119 -8.17 -0.96 18.26
CA PHE A 119 -6.88 -1.40 17.70
C PHE A 119 -6.27 -2.59 18.44
N LYS A 120 -6.41 -2.64 19.78
CA LYS A 120 -5.88 -3.75 20.58
C LYS A 120 -6.61 -5.07 20.30
N GLY A 121 -7.88 -5.00 19.90
CA GLY A 121 -8.71 -6.15 19.56
C GLY A 121 -8.52 -6.66 18.12
N LEU A 122 -7.82 -5.91 17.27
CA LEU A 122 -7.56 -6.30 15.88
C LEU A 122 -6.55 -7.45 15.79
N GLU A 123 -6.66 -8.26 14.74
CA GLU A 123 -5.66 -9.25 14.43
C GLU A 123 -4.28 -8.62 14.13
N LYS A 124 -3.19 -9.35 14.39
CA LYS A 124 -1.82 -8.81 14.26
C LYS A 124 -1.45 -8.43 12.82
N ASN A 125 -1.95 -9.15 11.83
CA ASN A 125 -1.84 -8.79 10.40
C ASN A 125 -2.45 -7.41 10.14
N ILE A 126 -3.66 -7.14 10.64
CA ILE A 126 -4.35 -5.86 10.48
C ILE A 126 -3.62 -4.75 11.26
N GLN A 127 -3.23 -5.00 12.52
CA GLN A 127 -2.45 -4.03 13.30
C GLN A 127 -1.14 -3.66 12.61
N SER A 128 -0.44 -4.66 12.06
CA SER A 128 0.77 -4.47 11.27
C SER A 128 0.47 -3.63 10.03
N ASP A 129 -0.59 -3.94 9.29
CA ASP A 129 -0.90 -3.24 8.06
C ASP A 129 -1.32 -1.79 8.30
N ILE A 130 -2.06 -1.49 9.38
CA ILE A 130 -2.40 -0.12 9.82
C ILE A 130 -1.15 0.76 9.92
N TYR A 131 -0.08 0.25 10.57
CA TYR A 131 1.18 0.99 10.64
C TYR A 131 1.86 1.13 9.27
N ARG A 132 1.76 0.13 8.39
CA ARG A 132 2.24 0.28 7.02
C ARG A 132 1.47 1.39 6.29
N ILE A 133 0.13 1.41 6.34
CA ILE A 133 -0.68 2.46 5.68
C ILE A 133 -0.22 3.83 6.14
N LEU A 134 -0.03 4.00 7.45
CA LEU A 134 0.41 5.27 8.02
C LEU A 134 1.79 5.71 7.49
N GLY A 135 2.70 4.75 7.32
CA GLY A 135 4.00 4.99 6.69
C GLY A 135 3.89 5.39 5.22
N ASP A 136 3.04 4.71 4.45
CA ASP A 136 2.82 5.02 3.03
C ASP A 136 2.13 6.37 2.83
N VAL A 137 1.16 6.71 3.69
CA VAL A 137 0.53 8.04 3.72
C VAL A 137 1.58 9.12 3.99
N ASN A 138 2.51 8.89 4.92
CA ASN A 138 3.61 9.82 5.17
C ASN A 138 4.54 9.96 3.96
N LEU A 139 4.87 8.86 3.26
CA LEU A 139 5.65 8.93 2.02
C LEU A 139 4.96 9.75 0.94
N MET A 140 3.65 9.59 0.77
CA MET A 140 2.88 10.38 -0.19
C MET A 140 2.75 11.86 0.20
N LEU A 141 2.75 12.16 1.50
CA LEU A 141 2.74 13.53 2.00
C LEU A 141 4.07 14.27 1.74
N LEU A 142 5.18 13.55 1.51
CA LEU A 142 6.47 14.18 1.18
C LEU A 142 6.39 15.10 -0.03
N ARG A 143 5.52 14.77 -0.98
CA ARG A 143 5.28 15.57 -2.19
C ARG A 143 4.80 17.00 -1.90
N TYR A 144 4.20 17.23 -0.75
CA TYR A 144 3.70 18.53 -0.31
C TYR A 144 4.58 19.18 0.75
N ALA A 145 5.69 18.54 1.11
CA ALA A 145 6.57 18.99 2.18
C ALA A 145 7.88 19.54 1.63
N GLY A 146 8.47 20.49 2.34
CA GLY A 146 9.81 21.00 2.11
C GLY A 146 10.63 21.05 3.41
N GLY A 147 11.94 21.18 3.28
CA GLY A 147 12.87 21.37 4.39
C GLY A 147 12.72 20.33 5.52
N ALA A 148 12.70 20.81 6.77
CA ALA A 148 12.63 19.95 7.95
C ALA A 148 11.38 19.05 8.00
N THR A 149 10.25 19.50 7.44
CA THR A 149 9.00 18.72 7.41
C THR A 149 9.15 17.48 6.52
N LEU A 150 9.85 17.60 5.39
CA LEU A 150 10.13 16.47 4.50
C LEU A 150 10.96 15.41 5.23
N SER A 151 12.05 15.80 5.87
CA SER A 151 12.91 14.88 6.64
C SER A 151 12.16 14.21 7.79
N LYS A 152 11.31 14.97 8.50
CA LYS A 152 10.48 14.44 9.59
C LYS A 152 9.51 13.37 9.08
N LEU A 153 8.76 13.65 8.02
CA LEU A 153 7.80 12.72 7.44
C LEU A 153 8.48 11.44 6.93
N ALA A 154 9.64 11.57 6.28
CA ALA A 154 10.40 10.43 5.78
C ALA A 154 10.87 9.53 6.94
N ASN A 155 11.40 10.12 8.01
CA ASN A 155 11.83 9.38 9.19
C ASN A 155 10.66 8.73 9.93
N GLU A 156 9.53 9.41 10.05
CA GLU A 156 8.31 8.83 10.61
C GLU A 156 7.82 7.65 9.77
N ALA A 157 7.81 7.77 8.44
CA ALA A 157 7.40 6.68 7.55
C ALA A 157 8.21 5.41 7.82
N ARG A 158 9.54 5.52 7.88
CA ARG A 158 10.42 4.40 8.22
C ARG A 158 10.07 3.79 9.58
N LYS A 159 9.90 4.60 10.62
CA LYS A 159 9.54 4.11 11.96
C LYS A 159 8.22 3.35 11.96
N TYR A 160 7.24 3.79 11.18
CA TYR A 160 5.98 3.08 11.05
C TYR A 160 6.13 1.75 10.30
N PHE A 161 6.94 1.69 9.25
CA PHE A 161 7.25 0.40 8.59
C PHE A 161 8.00 -0.56 9.52
N GLU A 162 8.99 -0.08 10.28
CA GLU A 162 9.70 -0.89 11.27
C GLU A 162 8.74 -1.40 12.37
N LYS A 163 7.80 -0.57 12.82
CA LYS A 163 6.76 -0.97 13.77
C LYS A 163 5.81 -2.03 13.18
N SER A 164 5.39 -1.85 11.92
CA SER A 164 4.58 -2.81 11.18
C SER A 164 5.26 -4.18 11.11
N LEU A 165 6.54 -4.22 10.75
CA LEU A 165 7.33 -5.45 10.64
C LEU A 165 7.68 -6.06 11.99
N LYS A 166 7.76 -5.27 13.06
CA LYS A 166 7.90 -5.79 14.43
C LYS A 166 6.65 -6.55 14.87
N ILE A 167 5.47 -6.13 14.44
CA ILE A 167 4.20 -6.81 14.76
C ILE A 167 4.03 -8.07 13.89
N ASN A 168 4.31 -7.95 12.59
CA ASN A 168 4.26 -9.05 11.64
C ASN A 168 5.39 -8.91 10.63
N SER A 169 6.48 -9.67 10.83
CA SER A 169 7.64 -9.66 9.93
C SER A 169 7.35 -10.26 8.54
N LYS A 170 6.21 -10.97 8.41
CA LYS A 170 5.74 -11.55 7.15
C LYS A 170 4.76 -10.65 6.40
N ASN A 171 4.51 -9.42 6.85
CA ASN A 171 3.66 -8.49 6.10
C ASN A 171 4.37 -8.13 4.78
N SER A 172 3.86 -8.66 3.66
CA SER A 172 4.45 -8.48 2.33
C SER A 172 4.50 -7.01 1.93
N LEU A 173 3.36 -6.30 2.03
CA LEU A 173 3.28 -4.89 1.69
C LEU A 173 4.22 -4.03 2.55
N ALA A 174 4.32 -4.29 3.86
CA ALA A 174 5.27 -3.58 4.72
C ALA A 174 6.74 -3.79 4.33
N ASN A 175 7.09 -5.02 3.93
CA ASN A 175 8.42 -5.32 3.38
C ASN A 175 8.66 -4.55 2.06
N THR A 176 7.67 -4.45 1.18
CA THR A 176 7.81 -3.66 -0.06
C THR A 176 7.86 -2.15 0.19
N SER A 177 7.06 -1.62 1.13
CA SER A 177 7.04 -0.20 1.48
C SER A 177 8.37 0.24 2.10
N ILE A 178 8.93 -0.54 3.04
CA ILE A 178 10.24 -0.20 3.61
C ILE A 178 11.37 -0.34 2.57
N ALA A 179 11.26 -1.29 1.63
CA ALA A 179 12.21 -1.39 0.52
C ALA A 179 12.21 -0.11 -0.33
N SER A 180 11.02 0.43 -0.64
CA SER A 180 10.88 1.69 -1.37
C SER A 180 11.52 2.86 -0.61
N TRP A 181 11.37 2.91 0.72
CA TRP A 181 12.03 3.92 1.55
C TRP A 181 13.55 3.83 1.43
N TYR A 182 14.13 2.64 1.57
CA TYR A 182 15.58 2.45 1.44
C TYR A 182 16.11 2.75 0.03
N LEU A 183 15.28 2.58 -1.00
CA LEU A 183 15.64 2.83 -2.39
C LEU A 183 15.79 4.34 -2.66
N TYR A 184 14.86 5.15 -2.14
CA TYR A 184 14.79 6.58 -2.44
C TYR A 184 15.40 7.49 -1.37
N ALA A 185 15.61 6.99 -0.15
CA ALA A 185 16.30 7.78 0.86
C ALA A 185 17.75 8.07 0.41
N PRO A 186 18.28 9.28 0.66
CA PRO A 186 19.69 9.57 0.49
C PRO A 186 20.55 8.63 1.34
N ARG A 187 21.75 8.32 0.86
CA ARG A 187 22.69 7.46 1.59
C ARG A 187 23.00 8.01 2.98
N ILE A 188 23.14 9.33 3.13
CA ILE A 188 23.37 10.00 4.43
C ILE A 188 22.17 9.84 5.39
N ALA A 189 20.96 9.70 4.87
CA ALA A 189 19.75 9.44 5.64
C ALA A 189 19.51 7.94 5.88
N GLY A 190 20.37 7.06 5.35
CA GLY A 190 20.31 5.62 5.53
C GLY A 190 19.72 4.83 4.35
N GLY A 191 19.59 5.44 3.17
CA GLY A 191 19.27 4.72 1.94
C GLY A 191 20.34 3.69 1.57
N ASP A 192 19.89 2.53 1.07
CA ASP A 192 20.73 1.35 0.89
C ASP A 192 20.09 0.34 -0.07
N SER A 193 20.66 0.21 -1.27
CA SER A 193 20.16 -0.69 -2.32
C SER A 193 20.20 -2.17 -1.92
N ASN A 194 21.12 -2.60 -1.06
CA ASN A 194 21.15 -3.99 -0.57
C ASN A 194 20.01 -4.25 0.42
N LYS A 195 19.67 -3.25 1.27
CA LYS A 195 18.48 -3.34 2.12
C LYS A 195 17.20 -3.32 1.30
N THR A 196 17.12 -2.47 0.28
CA THR A 196 16.00 -2.50 -0.67
C THR A 196 15.83 -3.91 -1.24
N LEU A 197 16.90 -4.52 -1.76
CA LEU A 197 16.84 -5.87 -2.33
C LEU A 197 16.36 -6.89 -1.30
N SER A 198 16.94 -6.86 -0.10
CA SER A 198 16.62 -7.82 0.98
C SER A 198 15.14 -7.73 1.38
N PHE A 199 14.62 -6.52 1.63
CA PHE A 199 13.22 -6.32 2.00
C PHE A 199 12.27 -6.59 0.84
N ALA A 200 12.61 -6.21 -0.40
CA ALA A 200 11.76 -6.51 -1.55
C ALA A 200 11.67 -8.02 -1.82
N GLN A 201 12.74 -8.78 -1.59
CA GLN A 201 12.72 -10.25 -1.65
C GLN A 201 11.84 -10.86 -0.55
N LEU A 202 11.82 -10.30 0.67
CA LEU A 202 10.89 -10.71 1.71
C LEU A 202 9.44 -10.40 1.33
N GLY A 203 9.19 -9.24 0.71
CA GLY A 203 7.90 -8.90 0.12
C GLY A 203 7.46 -9.95 -0.89
N LEU A 204 8.33 -10.30 -1.84
CA LEU A 204 8.01 -11.34 -2.83
C LEU A 204 7.75 -12.71 -2.18
N LYS A 205 8.55 -13.09 -1.18
CA LYS A 205 8.44 -14.38 -0.47
C LYS A 205 7.11 -14.52 0.26
N TYR A 206 6.61 -13.44 0.87
CA TYR A 206 5.38 -13.46 1.65
C TYR A 206 4.15 -12.94 0.89
N GLY A 207 4.32 -12.47 -0.35
CA GLY A 207 3.23 -11.99 -1.20
C GLY A 207 2.25 -13.10 -1.54
N GLN A 208 0.98 -12.86 -1.25
CA GLN A 208 -0.15 -13.75 -1.51
C GLN A 208 -0.87 -13.35 -2.79
N THR A 209 -1.06 -12.05 -3.00
CA THR A 209 -1.79 -11.51 -4.16
C THR A 209 -0.87 -11.17 -5.33
N ASP A 210 -1.46 -11.01 -6.51
CA ASP A 210 -0.72 -10.64 -7.70
C ASP A 210 -0.22 -9.19 -7.61
N VAL A 211 -0.97 -8.30 -6.95
CA VAL A 211 -0.53 -6.92 -6.66
C VAL A 211 0.74 -6.91 -5.80
N GLU A 212 0.78 -7.70 -4.73
CA GLU A 212 1.94 -7.78 -3.84
C GLU A 212 3.18 -8.29 -4.59
N LYS A 213 3.02 -9.38 -5.34
CA LYS A 213 4.12 -9.96 -6.13
C LYS A 213 4.57 -9.03 -7.24
N TYR A 214 3.63 -8.33 -7.90
CA TYR A 214 3.93 -7.35 -8.94
C TYR A 214 4.83 -6.25 -8.40
N PHE A 215 4.45 -5.60 -7.30
CA PHE A 215 5.26 -4.54 -6.70
C PHE A 215 6.58 -5.05 -6.14
N ALA A 216 6.61 -6.23 -5.52
CA ALA A 216 7.87 -6.81 -5.05
C ALA A 216 8.87 -7.03 -6.20
N ASN A 217 8.41 -7.55 -7.35
CA ASN A 217 9.27 -7.69 -8.54
C ASN A 217 9.77 -6.34 -9.06
N ILE A 218 8.93 -5.30 -9.09
CA ILE A 218 9.34 -3.93 -9.45
C ILE A 218 10.46 -3.42 -8.54
N TRP A 219 10.30 -3.56 -7.22
CA TRP A 219 11.31 -3.07 -6.27
C TRP A 219 12.62 -3.86 -6.32
N ILE A 220 12.55 -5.19 -6.51
CA ILE A 220 13.75 -6.01 -6.71
C ILE A 220 14.50 -5.56 -7.96
N SER A 221 13.77 -5.32 -9.06
CA SER A 221 14.38 -4.84 -10.30
C SER A 221 15.13 -3.52 -10.10
N GLN A 222 14.51 -2.57 -9.39
CA GLN A 222 15.12 -1.26 -9.12
C GLN A 222 16.32 -1.35 -8.18
N ALA A 223 16.30 -2.25 -7.20
CA ALA A 223 17.47 -2.52 -6.37
C ALA A 223 18.65 -3.02 -7.22
N TYR A 224 18.42 -4.00 -8.09
CA TYR A 224 19.47 -4.50 -9.00
C TYR A 224 19.95 -3.45 -9.99
N PHE A 225 19.08 -2.55 -10.43
CA PHE A 225 19.47 -1.41 -11.28
C PHE A 225 20.50 -0.52 -10.55
N LEU A 226 20.25 -0.12 -9.30
CA LEU A 226 21.21 0.66 -8.51
C LEU A 226 22.50 -0.11 -8.19
N LEU A 227 22.40 -1.44 -8.06
CA LEU A 227 23.55 -2.33 -7.89
C LEU A 227 24.29 -2.62 -9.20
N LYS A 228 23.91 -1.98 -10.32
CA LYS A 228 24.51 -2.15 -11.65
C LYS A 228 24.47 -3.60 -12.16
N ASN A 229 23.44 -4.36 -11.77
CA ASN A 229 23.19 -5.71 -12.26
C ASN A 229 22.00 -5.69 -13.23
N GLU A 230 22.27 -5.30 -14.47
CA GLU A 230 21.25 -5.13 -15.52
C GLU A 230 20.49 -6.41 -15.83
N LYS A 231 21.20 -7.56 -15.84
CA LYS A 231 20.61 -8.88 -16.12
C LYS A 231 19.53 -9.23 -15.10
N GLU A 232 19.84 -9.13 -13.81
CA GLU A 232 18.85 -9.40 -12.77
C GLU A 232 17.78 -8.29 -12.72
N SER A 233 18.14 -7.03 -12.95
CA SER A 233 17.15 -5.96 -13.03
C SER A 233 16.09 -6.25 -14.07
N LEU A 234 16.49 -6.57 -15.31
CA LEU A 234 15.59 -6.89 -16.42
C LEU A 234 14.74 -8.14 -16.12
N LYS A 235 15.34 -9.20 -15.61
CA LYS A 235 14.64 -10.44 -15.23
C LYS A 235 13.45 -10.16 -14.31
N TYR A 236 13.62 -9.31 -13.30
CA TYR A 236 12.54 -8.99 -12.38
C TYR A 236 11.50 -8.02 -12.97
N VAL A 237 11.88 -7.15 -13.92
CA VAL A 237 10.88 -6.39 -14.70
C VAL A 237 10.00 -7.33 -15.52
N LEU A 238 10.61 -8.32 -16.17
CA LEU A 238 9.87 -9.29 -17.00
C LEU A 238 8.91 -10.11 -16.16
N LYS A 239 9.32 -10.56 -14.96
CA LYS A 239 8.41 -11.21 -14.00
C LYS A 239 7.22 -10.33 -13.59
N ALA A 240 7.44 -9.03 -13.41
CA ALA A 240 6.33 -8.11 -13.16
C ALA A 240 5.39 -8.02 -14.39
N SER A 241 5.95 -7.99 -15.61
CA SER A 241 5.14 -7.98 -16.85
C SER A 241 4.38 -9.28 -17.08
N GLU A 242 4.88 -10.43 -16.59
CA GLU A 242 4.15 -11.71 -16.67
C GLU A 242 2.90 -11.70 -15.79
N ILE A 243 2.96 -11.07 -14.61
CA ILE A 243 1.82 -10.95 -13.70
C ILE A 243 0.77 -10.00 -14.31
N PHE A 244 1.19 -8.81 -14.72
CA PHE A 244 0.32 -7.80 -15.29
C PHE A 244 0.87 -7.27 -16.62
N PRO A 245 0.60 -7.93 -17.76
CA PRO A 245 1.15 -7.55 -19.07
C PRO A 245 0.80 -6.13 -19.51
N ASN A 246 -0.38 -5.65 -19.09
CA ASN A 246 -0.86 -4.31 -19.41
C ASN A 246 -0.56 -3.28 -18.32
N GLY A 247 0.03 -3.69 -17.20
CA GLY A 247 0.38 -2.79 -16.10
C GLY A 247 1.34 -1.67 -16.51
N ALA A 248 1.19 -0.48 -15.92
CA ALA A 248 2.00 0.68 -16.31
C ALA A 248 3.42 0.63 -15.72
N PHE A 249 3.58 0.19 -14.46
CA PHE A 249 4.83 0.33 -13.72
C PHE A 249 6.04 -0.37 -14.36
N HIS A 250 5.91 -1.61 -14.83
CA HIS A 250 7.03 -2.30 -15.47
C HIS A 250 7.46 -1.60 -16.78
N LYS A 251 6.50 -1.01 -17.52
CA LYS A 251 6.80 -0.23 -18.75
C LYS A 251 7.56 1.04 -18.41
N ILE A 252 7.13 1.77 -17.38
CA ILE A 252 7.82 2.97 -16.88
C ILE A 252 9.22 2.61 -16.39
N VAL A 253 9.39 1.50 -15.67
CA VAL A 253 10.71 1.01 -15.24
C VAL A 253 11.63 0.79 -16.44
N LEU A 254 11.17 0.10 -17.49
CA LEU A 254 11.98 -0.13 -18.69
C LEU A 254 12.42 1.19 -19.35
N GLU A 255 11.52 2.17 -19.40
CA GLU A 255 11.81 3.48 -19.99
C GLU A 255 12.81 4.30 -19.15
N GLN A 256 12.58 4.36 -17.84
CA GLN A 256 13.42 5.16 -16.93
C GLN A 256 14.81 4.54 -16.76
N ASN A 257 14.91 3.21 -16.63
CA ASN A 257 16.20 2.55 -16.50
C ASN A 257 17.08 2.75 -17.75
N LYS A 258 16.50 2.76 -18.96
CA LYS A 258 17.22 3.10 -20.21
C LYS A 258 17.81 4.51 -20.17
N SER A 259 17.15 5.41 -19.45
CA SER A 259 17.57 6.80 -19.27
C SER A 259 18.48 7.01 -18.06
N GLY A 260 18.93 5.93 -17.39
CA GLY A 260 19.77 6.00 -16.20
C GLY A 260 19.02 6.37 -14.91
N ASN A 261 17.69 6.38 -14.91
CA ASN A 261 16.86 6.86 -13.81
C ASN A 261 16.05 5.73 -13.15
N LEU A 262 15.70 5.91 -11.87
CA LEU A 262 14.68 5.11 -11.21
C LEU A 262 13.27 5.47 -11.74
N PHE A 263 12.32 4.55 -11.63
CA PHE A 263 10.99 4.73 -12.23
C PHE A 263 10.10 5.79 -11.56
N MET A 264 10.41 6.20 -10.33
CA MET A 264 9.73 7.31 -9.65
C MET A 264 10.71 8.41 -9.28
N ASP A 265 10.31 9.65 -9.58
CA ASP A 265 10.92 10.84 -9.01
C ASP A 265 10.33 11.08 -7.61
N PHE A 266 10.97 10.53 -6.57
CA PHE A 266 10.67 11.00 -5.22
C PHE A 266 11.33 12.38 -5.00
N PRO A 267 10.68 13.31 -4.27
CA PRO A 267 11.22 14.64 -3.98
C PRO A 267 12.44 14.63 -3.05
N ILE A 268 12.97 13.45 -2.70
CA ILE A 268 14.22 13.30 -1.97
C ILE A 268 15.36 13.14 -2.99
N LYS A 269 15.66 14.20 -3.74
CA LYS A 269 16.90 14.26 -4.54
C LYS A 269 17.96 15.03 -3.74
N ASN A 270 19.19 14.50 -3.77
CA ASN A 270 20.38 15.20 -3.30
C ASN A 270 20.56 16.52 -4.05
#